data_AF-A0A2M7B8V6-F1
#
_entry.id   AF-A0A2M7B8V6-F1
#
_cell.length_a   1.000
_cell.length_b   1.000
_cell.length_c   1.000
_cell.angle_alpha   90.00
_cell.angle_beta   90.00
_cell.angle_gamma   90.00
#
_symmetry.space_group_name_H-M   'P 1'
#
loop_
_entity.id
_entity.type
_entity.pdbx_description
1 polymer ?
#
loop_
_entity_poly.entity_id
_entity_poly.type
_entity_poly.pdbx_seq_one_letter_code
_entity_poly.pdbx_strand_id
1 'polypeptide(L)' 'MIKDVKIYTTSSCGYCKMVKDFLKKNNIEYTEFNVGMDAVKRNEILEKTGQMGVPVIDINGEIVIGFDKERLSKILGI' A
#
# COMPACT_ATOMS: atom_id res chain seq x y z
N MET A 1 -6.11 19.13 5.53
CA MET A 1 -5.43 18.23 6.48
C MET A 1 -4.71 17.19 5.66
N ILE A 2 -3.39 17.12 5.79
CA ILE A 2 -2.50 16.32 4.95
C ILE A 2 -2.72 14.85 5.36
N LYS A 3 -3.41 14.07 4.52
CA LYS A 3 -3.48 12.61 4.70
C LYS A 3 -2.12 12.07 4.29
N ASP A 4 -1.23 11.84 5.26
CA ASP A 4 0.03 11.15 5.02
C ASP A 4 -0.28 9.70 4.65
N VAL A 5 -0.20 9.39 3.36
CA VAL A 5 -0.46 8.04 2.82
C VAL A 5 0.87 7.37 2.53
N LYS A 6 1.11 6.19 3.08
CA LYS A 6 2.28 5.37 2.79
C LYS A 6 1.82 4.08 2.15
N ILE A 7 2.39 3.72 1.01
CA ILE A 7 2.06 2.47 0.34
C ILE A 7 3.30 1.59 0.30
N TYR A 8 3.20 0.40 0.86
CA TYR A 8 4.19 -0.64 0.78
C TYR A 8 3.84 -1.56 -0.38
N THR A 9 4.66 -1.54 -1.41
CA THR A 9 4.42 -2.23 -2.67
C THR A 9 5.63 -3.07 -3.07
N THR A 10 5.48 -3.96 -4.04
CA THR A 10 6.50 -4.88 -4.51
C THR A 10 6.56 -4.77 -6.04
N SER A 11 7.73 -4.52 -6.61
CA SER A 11 7.89 -4.46 -8.07
C SER A 11 7.49 -5.75 -8.80
N SER A 12 7.49 -6.88 -8.09
CA SER A 12 7.19 -8.20 -8.66
C SER A 12 5.70 -8.55 -8.68
N CYS A 13 4.79 -7.64 -8.29
CA CYS A 13 3.36 -7.96 -8.20
C CYS A 13 2.51 -6.96 -9.01
N GLY A 14 1.73 -7.47 -9.99
CA GLY A 14 0.90 -6.63 -10.88
C GLY A 14 -0.09 -5.71 -10.14
N TYR A 15 -0.54 -6.14 -8.96
CA TYR A 15 -1.42 -5.37 -8.08
C TYR A 15 -0.80 -4.08 -7.54
N CYS A 16 0.51 -4.07 -7.31
CA CYS A 16 1.21 -2.88 -6.81
C CYS A 16 1.19 -1.72 -7.81
N LYS A 17 1.29 -2.05 -9.10
CA LYS A 17 1.20 -1.06 -10.18
C LYS A 17 -0.19 -0.41 -10.22
N MET A 18 -1.25 -1.19 -9.96
CA MET A 18 -2.63 -0.67 -9.90
C MET A 18 -2.84 0.29 -8.74
N VAL A 19 -2.32 -0.01 -7.53
CA VAL A 19 -2.40 0.91 -6.38
C VAL A 19 -1.72 2.23 -6.71
N LYS A 20 -0.49 2.15 -7.23
CA LYS A 20 0.30 3.32 -7.60
C LYS A 20 -0.43 4.21 -8.62
N ASP A 21 -1.02 3.60 -9.64
CA ASP A 21 -1.80 4.30 -10.65
C ASP A 21 -3.07 4.94 -10.03
N PHE A 22 -3.74 4.23 -9.14
CA PHE A 22 -4.94 4.71 -8.44
C PHE A 22 -4.66 5.94 -7.59
N LEU A 23 -3.63 5.92 -6.74
CA LEU A 23 -3.30 7.09 -5.94
C LEU A 23 -2.79 8.25 -6.80
N LYS A 24 -2.00 7.97 -7.85
CA LYS A 24 -1.52 8.99 -8.79
C LYS A 24 -2.67 9.65 -9.54
N LYS A 25 -3.67 8.86 -9.96
CA LYS A 25 -4.89 9.34 -10.64
C LYS A 25 -5.74 10.24 -9.74
N ASN A 26 -5.75 9.98 -8.44
CA ASN A 26 -6.48 10.78 -7.46
C ASN A 26 -5.68 12.00 -6.94
N ASN A 27 -4.46 12.27 -7.44
CA ASN A 27 -3.61 13.37 -6.99
C ASN A 27 -3.38 13.37 -5.46
N ILE A 28 -3.37 12.19 -4.86
CA ILE A 28 -3.09 12.01 -3.43
C ILE A 28 -1.56 12.04 -3.27
N GLU A 29 -1.05 12.81 -2.31
CA GLU A 29 0.35 12.69 -1.90
C GLU A 29 0.53 11.38 -1.13
N TYR A 30 1.41 10.51 -1.63
CA TYR A 30 1.75 9.26 -0.96
C TYR A 30 3.23 8.94 -1.05
N THR A 31 3.72 8.27 -0.01
CA THR A 31 5.07 7.72 0.06
C THR A 31 5.03 6.25 -0.30
N GLU A 32 5.63 5.87 -1.43
CA GLU A 32 5.78 4.46 -1.76
C GLU A 32 7.05 3.87 -1.12
N PHE A 33 6.94 2.64 -0.61
CA PHE A 33 8.03 1.85 -0.08
C PHE A 33 8.07 0.50 -0.80
N ASN A 34 9.19 0.19 -1.44
CA ASN A 34 9.31 -1.04 -2.22
C ASN A 34 9.83 -2.20 -1.37
N VAL A 35 8.91 -3.03 -0.87
CA VAL A 35 9.24 -4.24 -0.09
C VAL A 35 9.83 -5.35 -0.95
N GLY A 36 9.81 -5.18 -2.28
CA GLY A 36 10.47 -6.10 -3.21
C GLY A 36 11.97 -5.91 -3.25
N MET A 37 12.43 -4.67 -3.03
CA MET A 37 13.85 -4.34 -2.90
C MET A 37 14.31 -4.46 -1.44
N ASP A 38 13.43 -4.14 -0.49
CA ASP A 38 13.70 -4.20 0.94
C ASP A 38 13.20 -5.50 1.57
N ALA A 39 14.11 -6.46 1.75
CA ALA A 39 13.82 -7.72 2.43
C ALA A 39 13.36 -7.54 3.88
N VAL A 40 13.75 -6.44 4.53
CA VAL A 40 13.29 -6.06 5.88
C VAL A 40 11.80 -5.77 5.87
N LYS A 41 11.32 -4.94 4.93
CA LYS A 41 9.90 -4.64 4.79
C LYS A 41 9.09 -5.84 4.32
N ARG A 42 9.68 -6.73 3.53
CA ARG A 42 9.05 -8.00 3.15
C ARG A 42 8.77 -8.87 4.38
N ASN A 43 9.78 -9.07 5.24
CA ASN A 43 9.60 -9.81 6.49
C ASN A 43 8.62 -9.08 7.42
N GLU A 44 8.71 -7.76 7.53
CA GLU A 44 7.80 -6.97 8.36
C GLU A 44 6.33 -7.12 7.93
N ILE A 45 6.04 -7.23 6.62
CA ILE A 45 4.67 -7.52 6.14
C ILE A 45 4.29 -8.98 6.40
N LEU A 46 5.19 -9.93 6.16
CA LEU A 46 4.94 -11.34 6.48
C LEU A 46 4.65 -11.55 7.97
N GLU A 47 5.41 -10.89 8.84
CA GLU A 47 5.26 -10.94 10.29
C GLU A 47 4.04 -10.17 10.79
N LYS A 48 3.78 -8.95 10.27
CA LYS A 48 2.63 -8.15 10.70
C LYS A 48 1.30 -8.73 10.26
N THR A 49 1.27 -9.38 9.10
CA THR A 49 0.01 -9.75 8.45
C THR A 49 -0.25 -11.25 8.45
N GLY A 50 0.78 -12.06 8.74
CA GLY A 50 0.67 -13.52 8.72
C GLY A 50 0.42 -14.11 7.33
N GLN A 51 0.32 -13.29 6.28
CA GLN A 51 0.14 -13.69 4.90
C GLN A 51 1.19 -13.00 4.03
N MET A 52 1.56 -13.63 2.91
CA MET A 52 2.35 -12.97 1.83
C MET A 52 1.51 -11.92 1.07
N GLY A 53 0.62 -11.20 1.76
CA GLY A 53 -0.34 -10.26 1.18
C GLY A 53 0.29 -8.90 0.95
N VAL A 54 0.95 -8.74 -0.19
CA VAL A 54 1.25 -7.42 -0.76
C VAL A 54 0.11 -7.01 -1.69
N PRO A 55 -0.20 -5.70 -1.85
CA PRO A 55 0.35 -4.50 -1.22
C PRO A 55 -0.16 -4.21 0.21
N VAL A 56 0.57 -3.40 0.97
CA VAL A 56 0.12 -2.85 2.27
C VAL A 56 0.03 -1.33 2.14
N ILE A 57 -0.99 -0.70 2.70
CA ILE A 57 -1.25 0.72 2.60
C ILE A 57 -1.49 1.24 4.01
N ASP A 58 -0.71 2.22 4.45
CA ASP A 58 -0.86 2.91 5.72
C ASP A 58 -1.40 4.32 5.45
N ILE A 59 -2.58 4.63 5.96
CA ILE A 59 -3.21 5.94 5.79
C ILE A 59 -3.51 6.48 7.17
N ASN A 60 -2.74 7.48 7.61
CA ASN A 60 -2.93 8.12 8.92
C ASN A 60 -2.94 7.12 10.11
N GLY A 61 -2.15 6.04 10.01
CA GLY A 61 -2.09 4.96 11.01
C GLY A 61 -3.08 3.81 10.78
N GLU A 62 -3.95 3.91 9.77
CA GLU A 62 -4.78 2.79 9.34
C GLU A 62 -4.04 1.93 8.32
N ILE A 63 -3.60 0.75 8.79
CA ILE A 63 -2.87 -0.20 7.96
C ILE A 63 -3.87 -1.14 7.29
N VAL A 64 -3.96 -1.03 5.98
CA VAL A 64 -4.62 -1.95 5.07
C VAL A 64 -3.62 -2.92 4.52
N ILE A 65 -3.99 -4.20 4.51
CA ILE A 65 -3.18 -5.27 3.99
C ILE A 65 -3.93 -5.89 2.82
N GLY A 66 -3.21 -6.16 1.73
CA GLY A 66 -3.74 -6.70 0.49
C GLY A 66 -4.06 -5.65 -0.57
N PHE A 67 -4.24 -6.10 -1.80
CA PHE A 67 -4.74 -5.27 -2.90
C PHE A 67 -6.24 -5.15 -2.77
N ASP A 68 -6.64 -4.34 -1.81
CA ASP A 68 -8.05 -4.20 -1.49
C ASP A 68 -8.56 -2.90 -2.11
N LYS A 69 -8.99 -3.01 -3.37
CA LYS A 69 -9.53 -1.87 -4.14
C LYS A 69 -10.71 -1.23 -3.39
N GLU A 70 -11.53 -2.05 -2.74
CA GLU A 70 -12.65 -1.59 -1.92
C GLU A 70 -12.17 -0.75 -0.74
N ARG A 71 -11.16 -1.23 -0.02
CA ARG A 71 -10.58 -0.52 1.13
C ARG A 71 -9.87 0.77 0.71
N LEU A 72 -9.16 0.77 -0.43
CA LEU A 72 -8.59 1.99 -1.03
C LEU A 72 -9.69 3.01 -1.35
N SER A 73 -10.75 2.61 -2.04
CA SER A 73 -11.89 3.49 -2.35
C SER A 73 -12.50 4.06 -1.06
N LYS A 74 -12.68 3.21 -0.04
CA LYS A 74 -13.28 3.59 1.24
C LYS A 74 -12.46 4.61 2.02
N ILE A 75 -11.13 4.45 2.06
CA ILE A 75 -10.25 5.36 2.82
C ILE A 75 -9.99 6.67 2.05
N LEU A 76 -9.92 6.57 0.72
CA LEU A 76 -9.79 7.71 -0.16
C LEU A 76 -11.12 8.47 -0.32
N GLY A 77 -12.25 7.84 0.03
CA GLY A 77 -13.58 8.43 0.02
C GLY A 77 -14.18 8.57 -1.38
N ILE A 78 -13.88 7.61 -2.26
CA ILE A 78 -14.26 7.57 -3.68
C ILE A 78 -15.20 6.41 -3.96
#